data_AF-W9X3M5-F1
#
_entry.id   AF-W9X3M5-F1
#
_cell.length_a   1.000
_cell.length_b   1.000
_cell.length_c   1.000
_cell.angle_alpha   90.00
_cell.angle_beta   90.00
_cell.angle_gamma   90.00
#
_symmetry.space_group_name_H-M   'P 1'
#
loop_
_entity.id
_entity.type
_entity.pdbx_description
1 polymer ?
#
loop_
_entity_poly.entity_id
_entity_poly.type
_entity_poly.pdbx_seq_one_letter_code
_entity_poly.pdbx_strand_id
1 'polypeptide(L)'
;MKLSPPVEDGPVTSCNCSICAINGYLMVYPLESNITWISGFDELTTYTFGKERIAHSFCSTCGTSIGGKSTDPNFFADNRALNVRTLKGVDIDALKLRKVDGRNA
;
A
#
# COMPACT_ATOMS: atom_id res chain seq x y z
N MET A 1 -11.80 -2.47 -2.35
CA MET A 1 -11.74 -2.57 -0.87
C MET A 1 -12.23 -1.26 -0.25
N LYS A 2 -12.55 -1.26 1.04
CA LYS A 2 -12.87 -0.07 1.84
C LYS A 2 -12.01 -0.04 3.10
N LEU A 3 -11.75 1.14 3.65
CA LEU A 3 -10.95 1.36 4.85
C LEU A 3 -11.78 2.01 5.96
N SER A 4 -11.43 1.70 7.21
CA SER A 4 -11.98 2.35 8.40
C SER A 4 -10.85 2.63 9.41
N PRO A 5 -10.56 3.87 9.80
CA PRO A 5 -11.16 5.11 9.32
C PRO A 5 -10.82 5.39 7.83
N PRO A 6 -11.51 6.35 7.19
CA PRO A 6 -11.19 6.82 5.85
C PRO A 6 -9.73 7.31 5.73
N VAL A 7 -9.22 7.33 4.50
CA VAL A 7 -7.81 7.69 4.20
C VAL A 7 -7.50 9.12 4.58
N GLU A 8 -8.49 10.00 4.43
CA GLU A 8 -8.41 11.45 4.58
C GLU A 8 -8.02 11.86 6.02
N ASP A 9 -8.26 10.99 6.99
CA ASP A 9 -7.97 11.20 8.41
C ASP A 9 -6.52 10.84 8.79
N GLY A 10 -5.75 10.22 7.90
CA GLY A 10 -4.41 9.68 8.17
C GLY A 10 -3.30 10.31 7.31
N PRO A 11 -2.03 10.26 7.77
CA PRO A 11 -0.90 10.69 6.95
C PRO A 11 -0.70 9.74 5.77
N VAL A 12 -0.64 10.28 4.56
CA VAL A 12 -0.39 9.52 3.34
C VAL A 12 1.09 9.62 2.98
N THR A 13 1.78 8.49 2.93
CA THR A 13 3.22 8.44 2.66
C THR A 13 3.50 8.48 1.16
N SER A 14 4.31 9.45 0.74
CA SER A 14 4.91 9.53 -0.59
C SER A 14 6.40 9.24 -0.47
N CYS A 15 6.83 8.06 -0.93
CA CYS A 15 8.20 7.60 -0.83
C CYS A 15 8.88 7.63 -2.20
N ASN A 16 10.15 8.05 -2.23
CA ASN A 16 10.95 8.17 -3.47
C ASN A 16 11.80 6.91 -3.79
N CYS A 17 11.60 5.80 -3.08
CA CYS A 17 12.27 4.53 -3.35
C CYS A 17 11.95 4.05 -4.78
N SER A 18 12.81 3.22 -5.39
CA SER A 18 12.65 2.82 -6.81
C SER A 18 11.27 2.22 -7.11
N ILE A 19 10.84 1.19 -6.36
CA ILE A 19 9.52 0.57 -6.56
C ILE A 19 8.36 1.54 -6.24
N CYS A 20 8.56 2.42 -5.25
CA CYS A 20 7.57 3.41 -4.83
C CYS A 20 7.32 4.44 -5.93
N ALA A 21 8.40 4.94 -6.53
CA ALA A 21 8.37 5.92 -7.60
C ALA A 21 7.80 5.33 -8.90
N ILE A 22 8.23 4.12 -9.29
CA ILE A 22 7.76 3.44 -10.51
C ILE A 22 6.25 3.18 -10.45
N ASN A 23 5.75 2.70 -9.31
CA ASN A 23 4.34 2.38 -9.15
C ASN A 23 3.47 3.60 -8.77
N GLY A 24 4.07 4.79 -8.62
CA GLY A 24 3.35 6.01 -8.24
C GLY A 24 2.63 5.90 -6.89
N TYR A 25 3.22 5.15 -5.95
CA TYR A 25 2.58 4.82 -4.68
C TYR A 25 2.33 6.06 -3.81
N LEU A 26 1.10 6.10 -3.28
CA LEU A 26 0.70 6.94 -2.17
C LEU A 26 0.14 6.00 -1.10
N MET A 27 0.92 5.73 -0.05
CA MET A 27 0.65 4.62 0.87
C MET A 27 0.01 5.06 2.17
N VAL A 28 -0.98 4.29 2.61
CA VAL A 28 -1.44 4.23 4.01
C VAL A 28 -1.15 2.85 4.59
N TYR A 29 -1.16 2.75 5.92
CA TYR A 29 -0.78 1.53 6.64
C TYR A 29 -1.86 1.12 7.67
N PRO A 30 -3.11 0.85 7.26
CA PRO A 30 -4.14 0.36 8.17
C PRO A 30 -3.80 -1.02 8.73
N LEU A 31 -4.40 -1.35 9.88
CA LEU A 31 -4.49 -2.73 10.37
C LEU A 31 -5.30 -3.57 9.39
N GLU A 32 -4.99 -4.86 9.23
CA GLU A 32 -5.77 -5.72 8.33
C GLU A 32 -7.24 -5.87 8.77
N SER A 33 -7.52 -5.81 10.07
CA SER A 33 -8.87 -5.79 10.62
C SER A 33 -9.70 -4.57 10.18
N ASN A 34 -9.05 -3.50 9.72
CA ASN A 34 -9.67 -2.27 9.26
C ASN A 34 -9.92 -2.24 7.75
N ILE A 35 -9.62 -3.34 7.04
CA ILE A 35 -9.75 -3.46 5.59
C ILE A 35 -10.93 -4.37 5.28
N THR A 36 -11.93 -3.85 4.58
CA THR A 36 -12.99 -4.67 4.01
C THR A 36 -12.70 -4.96 2.55
N TRP A 37 -12.36 -6.20 2.25
CA TRP A 37 -12.21 -6.68 0.87
C TRP A 37 -13.60 -6.92 0.26
N ILE A 38 -13.79 -6.41 -0.95
CA ILE A 38 -15.07 -6.57 -1.67
C ILE A 38 -14.98 -7.80 -2.58
N SER A 39 -13.84 -7.96 -3.28
CA SER A 39 -13.53 -9.08 -4.17
C SER A 39 -12.05 -9.04 -4.55
N GLY A 40 -11.56 -10.14 -5.16
CA GLY A 40 -10.28 -10.20 -5.86
C GLY A 40 -9.03 -10.21 -4.98
N PHE A 41 -9.16 -10.30 -3.65
CA PHE A 41 -8.01 -10.41 -2.76
C PHE A 41 -7.21 -11.70 -3.02
N ASP A 42 -7.92 -12.81 -3.24
CA ASP A 42 -7.30 -14.12 -3.49
C ASP A 42 -6.68 -14.24 -4.89
N GLU A 43 -6.99 -13.29 -5.79
CA GLU A 43 -6.45 -13.23 -7.17
C GLU A 43 -5.16 -12.40 -7.26
N LEU A 44 -4.70 -11.86 -6.13
CA LEU A 44 -3.50 -11.04 -6.09
C LEU A 44 -2.25 -11.92 -6.17
N THR A 45 -1.30 -11.48 -6.99
CA THR A 45 0.05 -12.02 -7.01
C THR A 45 0.97 -11.13 -6.19
N THR A 46 1.97 -11.74 -5.55
CA THR A 46 2.99 -11.01 -4.79
C THR A 46 4.34 -11.05 -5.46
N TYR A 47 5.09 -9.95 -5.32
CA TYR A 47 6.47 -9.82 -5.73
C TYR A 47 7.31 -9.32 -4.55
N THR A 48 8.44 -9.99 -4.29
CA THR A 48 9.44 -9.59 -3.29
C THR A 48 10.76 -9.22 -3.99
N PHE A 49 11.54 -8.35 -3.37
CA PHE A 49 12.87 -7.99 -3.84
C PHE A 49 13.76 -7.58 -2.66
N GLY A 50 15.06 -7.43 -2.91
CA GLY A 50 16.01 -6.99 -1.88
C GLY A 50 16.08 -7.98 -0.72
N LYS A 51 15.81 -7.51 0.49
CA LYS A 51 15.76 -8.35 1.71
C LYS A 51 14.45 -9.14 1.86
N GLU A 52 13.57 -9.08 0.86
CA GLU A 52 12.29 -9.79 0.81
C GLU A 52 11.34 -9.51 1.98
N ARG A 53 11.54 -8.38 2.69
CA ARG A 53 10.76 -8.01 3.88
C ARG A 53 9.33 -7.61 3.59
N ILE A 54 9.04 -7.16 2.36
CA ILE A 54 7.72 -6.72 1.93
C ILE A 54 7.33 -7.48 0.68
N ALA A 55 6.19 -8.17 0.73
CA ALA A 55 5.53 -8.76 -0.42
C ALA A 55 4.60 -7.71 -1.04
N HIS A 56 4.98 -7.20 -2.22
CA HIS A 56 4.18 -6.23 -2.97
C HIS A 56 3.07 -6.95 -3.74
N SER A 57 1.81 -6.61 -3.48
CA SER A 57 0.64 -7.24 -4.07
C SER A 57 0.13 -6.48 -5.29
N PHE A 58 -0.19 -7.20 -6.37
CA PHE A 58 -0.75 -6.65 -7.60
C PHE A 58 -1.71 -7.63 -8.28
N CYS A 59 -2.61 -7.12 -9.11
CA CYS A 59 -3.49 -7.96 -9.92
C CYS A 59 -2.69 -8.63 -11.05
N SER A 60 -2.72 -9.96 -11.13
CA SER A 60 -2.04 -10.74 -12.17
C SER A 60 -2.56 -10.45 -13.59
N THR A 61 -3.81 -10.02 -13.71
CA THR A 61 -4.46 -9.76 -15.01
C THR A 61 -4.15 -8.38 -15.56
N CYS A 62 -4.26 -7.32 -14.75
CA CYS A 62 -4.13 -5.93 -15.21
C CYS A 62 -2.86 -5.21 -14.70
N GLY A 63 -2.07 -5.86 -13.84
CA GLY A 63 -0.84 -5.29 -13.29
C GLY A 63 -1.04 -4.20 -12.22
N THR A 64 -2.28 -3.83 -11.89
CA THR A 64 -2.54 -2.79 -10.88
C THR A 64 -1.96 -3.19 -9.53
N SER A 65 -1.01 -2.41 -9.02
CA SER A 65 -0.39 -2.65 -7.73
C SER A 65 -1.14 -1.96 -6.59
N ILE A 66 -1.62 -2.76 -5.65
CA ILE A 66 -2.48 -2.30 -4.56
C ILE A 66 -1.71 -1.98 -3.28
N GLY A 67 -0.43 -2.35 -3.21
CA GLY A 67 0.43 -2.09 -2.06
C GLY A 67 1.26 -3.31 -1.69
N GLY A 68 1.38 -3.61 -0.39
CA GLY A 68 2.14 -4.76 0.07
C GLY A 68 1.97 -5.07 1.56
N LYS A 69 2.47 -6.22 1.98
CA LYS A 69 2.45 -6.67 3.39
C LYS A 69 3.84 -7.12 3.80
N SER A 70 4.15 -6.97 5.08
CA SER A 70 5.35 -7.58 5.63
C SER A 70 5.33 -9.10 5.49
N THR A 71 6.48 -9.67 5.18
CA THR A 71 6.73 -11.12 5.22
C THR A 71 7.29 -11.57 6.58
N ASP A 72 7.73 -10.62 7.41
CA ASP A 72 8.27 -10.87 8.75
C ASP A 72 7.19 -10.62 9.81
N PRO A 73 6.81 -11.63 10.61
CA PRO A 73 5.78 -11.51 11.64
C PRO A 73 6.16 -10.53 12.77
N ASN A 74 7.43 -10.16 12.90
CA ASN A 74 7.90 -9.19 13.90
C ASN A 74 8.01 -7.76 13.37
N PHE A 75 7.68 -7.54 12.09
CA PHE A 75 7.80 -6.24 11.44
C PHE A 75 6.48 -5.85 10.79
N PHE A 76 5.72 -4.92 11.38
CA PHE A 76 4.46 -4.41 10.80
C PHE A 76 3.48 -5.51 10.35
N ALA A 77 3.44 -6.65 11.04
CA ALA A 77 2.72 -7.84 10.58
C ALA A 77 1.21 -7.67 10.52
N ASP A 78 0.65 -6.89 11.44
CA ASP A 78 -0.78 -6.60 11.50
C ASP A 78 -1.21 -5.50 10.51
N ASN A 79 -0.24 -4.79 9.91
CA ASN A 79 -0.49 -3.71 8.97
C ASN A 79 -0.35 -4.20 7.53
N ARG A 80 -1.14 -3.59 6.65
CA ARG A 80 -0.95 -3.69 5.20
C ARG A 80 -0.72 -2.31 4.62
N ALA A 81 0.34 -2.17 3.82
CA ALA A 81 0.53 -0.99 3.01
C ALA A 81 -0.47 -1.02 1.84
N LEU A 82 -1.25 0.05 1.68
CA LEU A 82 -2.23 0.18 0.61
C LEU A 82 -2.04 1.47 -0.18
N ASN A 83 -2.05 1.33 -1.50
CA ASN A 83 -1.97 2.46 -2.41
C ASN A 83 -3.35 3.14 -2.50
N VAL A 84 -3.46 4.35 -1.98
CA VAL A 84 -4.74 5.10 -1.92
C VAL A 84 -5.34 5.38 -3.30
N ARG A 85 -4.50 5.40 -4.34
CA ARG A 85 -4.96 5.53 -5.74
C ARG A 85 -5.85 4.37 -6.21
N THR A 86 -5.84 3.25 -5.49
CA THR A 86 -6.66 2.07 -5.79
C THR A 86 -8.00 2.05 -5.04
N LEU A 87 -8.24 3.08 -4.21
CA LEU A 87 -9.48 3.24 -3.45
C LEU A 87 -10.44 4.14 -4.21
N LYS A 88 -11.73 3.80 -4.19
CA LYS A 88 -12.77 4.59 -4.85
C LYS A 88 -13.15 5.78 -3.98
N GLY A 89 -13.32 6.94 -4.61
CA GLY A 89 -13.84 8.14 -3.96
C GLY A 89 -12.85 8.94 -3.13
N VAL A 90 -11.54 8.61 -3.21
CA VAL A 90 -10.48 9.40 -2.56
C VAL A 90 -10.11 10.57 -3.46
N ASP A 91 -10.22 11.79 -2.95
CA ASP A 91 -9.66 12.99 -3.60
C ASP A 91 -8.16 13.06 -3.31
N ILE A 92 -7.36 12.70 -4.32
CA ILE A 92 -5.89 12.64 -4.19
C ILE A 92 -5.28 14.03 -3.96
N ASP A 93 -5.88 15.08 -4.51
CA ASP A 93 -5.33 16.44 -4.46
C ASP A 93 -5.56 17.09 -3.09
N ALA A 94 -6.56 16.61 -2.33
CA ALA A 94 -6.81 17.04 -0.96
C ALA A 94 -5.92 16.34 0.09
N LEU A 95 -5.16 15.30 -0.29
CA LEU A 95 -4.38 14.50 0.66
C LEU A 95 -3.17 15.24 1.22
N LYS A 96 -2.96 15.14 2.53
CA LYS A 96 -1.74 15.62 3.18
C LYS A 96 -0.63 14.58 3.04
N LEU A 97 0.32 14.86 2.17
CA LEU A 97 1.43 13.96 1.88
C LEU A 97 2.60 14.12 2.86
N ARG A 98 2.98 13.02 3.50
CA ARG A 98 4.25 12.87 4.22
C ARG A 98 5.30 12.32 3.27
N LYS A 99 6.32 13.13 2.97
CA LYS A 99 7.45 12.69 2.14
C LYS A 99 8.43 11.83 2.94
N VAL A 100 8.92 10.77 2.31
CA VAL A 100 9.94 9.87 2.87
C VAL A 100 11.04 9.65 1.83
N ASP A 101 12.30 9.76 2.29
CA ASP A 101 13.47 9.45 1.48
C ASP A 101 13.85 7.97 1.61
N GLY A 102 13.11 7.11 0.91
CA GLY A 102 13.38 5.66 0.88
C GLY A 102 14.50 5.25 -0.07
N ARG A 103 15.08 6.19 -0.84
CA ARG A 103 16.27 5.90 -1.66
C ARG A 103 17.53 5.73 -0.82
N ASN A 104 17.60 6.43 0.32
CA ASN A 104 18.77 6.49 1.19
C ASN A 104 18.53 5.84 2.59
N ALA A 105 17.46 5.06 2.73
CA ALA A 105 17.04 4.43 4.00
C ALA A 105 17.62 3.03 4.22
#